data_AF-A0A8J3ANB8-F1
#
_entry.id   AF-A0A8J3ANB8-F1
#
_cell.length_a   1.000
_cell.length_b   1.000
_cell.length_c   1.000
_cell.angle_alpha   90.00
_cell.angle_beta   90.00
_cell.angle_gamma   90.00
#
_symmetry.space_group_name_H-M   'P 1'
#
loop_
_entity.id
_entity.type
_entity.pdbx_description
1 polymer ?
#
loop_
_entity_poly.entity_id
_entity_poly.type
_entity_poly.pdbx_seq_one_letter_code
_entity_poly.pdbx_strand_id
1 'polypeptide(L)' 'MPPMTMVFRVQDPAFVEAVNVGDEVKFVAEKLEGKFTVTHVEKKN' A
#
# COMPACT_ATOMS: atom_id res chain seq x y z
N MET A 1 -0.05 -2.62 -15.40
CA MET A 1 1.37 -2.32 -15.12
C MET A 1 2.08 -3.65 -14.95
N PRO A 2 3.25 -3.90 -15.57
CA PRO A 2 4.05 -5.08 -15.27
C PRO A 2 4.51 -5.05 -13.80
N PRO A 3 4.96 -6.19 -13.22
CA PRO A 3 5.51 -6.21 -11.86
C PRO A 3 6.69 -5.23 -11.72
N MET A 4 6.66 -4.37 -10.71
CA MET A 4 7.66 -3.33 -10.46
C MET A 4 7.67 -2.88 -9.00
N THR A 5 8.78 -2.32 -8.52
CA THR A 5 8.86 -1.66 -7.21
C THR A 5 8.40 -0.20 -7.33
N MET A 6 7.50 0.22 -6.45
CA MET A 6 6.93 1.58 -6.44
C MET A 6 6.92 2.14 -5.03
N VAL A 7 6.82 3.47 -4.93
CA VAL A 7 6.61 4.18 -3.67
C VAL A 7 5.17 4.65 -3.62
N PHE A 8 4.46 4.26 -2.57
CA PHE A 8 3.10 4.72 -2.27
C PHE A 8 3.10 5.50 -0.96
N ARG A 9 2.27 6.55 -0.88
CA ARG A 9 1.92 7.14 0.43
C ARG A 9 0.86 6.28 1.10
N VAL A 10 0.74 6.39 2.41
CA VAL A 10 -0.37 5.79 3.16
C VAL A 10 -1.30 6.88 3.65
N GLN A 11 -2.61 6.63 3.60
CA GLN A 11 -3.59 7.54 4.18
C GLN A 11 -3.63 7.42 5.70
N ASP A 12 -3.46 6.20 6.23
CA ASP A 12 -3.41 5.91 7.66
C ASP A 12 -2.04 5.29 8.03
N PRO A 13 -1.28 5.87 8.97
CA PRO A 13 -0.04 5.29 9.47
C PRO A 13 -0.18 3.85 9.99
N ALA A 14 -1.34 3.48 10.54
CA ALA A 14 -1.60 2.14 11.08
C ALA A 14 -1.43 1.03 10.03
N PHE A 15 -1.59 1.35 8.74
CA PHE A 15 -1.37 0.40 7.65
C PHE A 15 0.09 -0.08 7.58
N VAL A 16 1.05 0.80 7.89
CA VAL A 16 2.48 0.45 7.89
C VAL A 16 2.83 -0.34 9.15
N GLU A 17 2.25 0.01 10.29
CA GLU A 17 2.46 -0.70 11.55
C GLU A 17 1.93 -2.14 11.51
N ALA A 18 0.90 -2.39 10.69
CA ALA A 18 0.30 -3.71 10.55
C ALA A 18 1.12 -4.69 9.70
N VAL A 19 2.16 -4.24 8.97
CA VAL A 19 2.89 -5.04 7.98
C VAL A 19 4.39 -5.03 8.24
N ASN A 20 5.07 -6.12 7.88
CA ASN A 20 6.52 -6.23 7.96
C ASN A 20 7.16 -6.37 6.57
N VAL A 21 8.45 -6.10 6.49
CA VAL A 21 9.22 -6.35 5.27
C VAL A 21 9.18 -7.84 4.94
N GLY A 22 8.76 -8.16 3.71
CA GLY A 22 8.59 -9.53 3.23
C GLY A 22 7.16 -10.05 3.28
N ASP A 23 6.25 -9.34 3.96
CA ASP A 23 4.83 -9.70 3.97
C ASP A 23 4.23 -9.56 2.56
N GLU A 24 3.47 -10.57 2.12
CA GLU A 24 2.63 -10.44 0.94
C GLU A 24 1.29 -9.82 1.36
N VAL A 25 0.94 -8.70 0.74
CA VAL A 25 -0.26 -7.92 1.07
C VAL A 25 -1.07 -7.59 -0.18
N LYS A 26 -2.37 -7.46 0.00
CA LYS A 26 -3.25 -6.83 -0.98
C LYS A 26 -3.57 -5.43 -0.49
N PHE A 27 -3.54 -4.45 -1.38
CA PHE A 27 -3.87 -3.08 -1.03
C PHE A 27 -4.65 -2.40 -2.14
N VAL A 28 -5.42 -1.39 -1.76
CA VAL A 28 -6.10 -0.48 -2.69
C VAL A 28 -5.34 0.84 -2.66
N ALA A 29 -5.00 1.36 -3.84
CA ALA A 29 -4.36 2.65 -4.00
C ALA A 29 -5.14 3.54 -4.95
N GLU A 30 -5.30 4.80 -4.55
CA GLU A 30 -5.97 5.84 -5.31
C GLU A 30 -4.99 6.95 -5.67
N LYS A 31 -5.27 7.68 -6.76
CA LYS A 31 -4.46 8.83 -7.17
C LYS A 31 -5.05 10.10 -6.56
N LEU A 32 -4.58 10.48 -5.38
CA LEU A 32 -4.99 11.68 -4.67
C LEU A 32 -3.95 12.79 -4.88
N GLU A 33 -4.39 13.95 -5.37
CA GLU A 33 -3.50 15.10 -5.64
C GLU A 33 -2.28 14.74 -6.51
N GLY A 34 -2.47 13.85 -7.48
CA GLY A 34 -1.41 13.39 -8.38
C GLY A 34 -0.47 12.34 -7.79
N LYS A 35 -0.67 11.90 -6.55
CA LYS A 35 0.16 10.93 -5.83
C LYS A 35 -0.61 9.63 -5.63
N PHE A 36 0.06 8.49 -5.71
CA PHE A 36 -0.56 7.23 -5.36
C PHE A 36 -0.56 7.06 -3.84
N THR A 37 -1.75 6.91 -3.27
CA THR A 37 -1.99 6.80 -1.83
C THR A 37 -2.78 5.52 -1.55
N VAL A 38 -2.26 4.70 -0.65
CA VAL A 38 -2.92 3.50 -0.14
C VAL A 38 -4.04 3.91 0.81
N THR A 39 -5.25 3.47 0.50
CA THR A 39 -6.47 3.74 1.27
C THR A 39 -6.95 2.51 2.05
N HIS A 40 -6.47 1.32 1.69
CA HIS A 40 -6.80 0.06 2.39
C HIS A 40 -5.68 -0.96 2.22
N VAL A 41 -5.42 -1.76 3.26
CA VAL A 41 -4.42 -2.85 3.26
C VAL A 41 -4.99 -4.08 3.95
N GLU A 42 -4.77 -5.24 3.34
CA GLU A 42 -5.12 -6.55 3.88
C GLU A 42 -3.93 -7.50 3.74
N LYS A 43 -3.67 -8.29 4.79
CA LYS A 43 -2.70 -9.39 4.69
C LYS A 43 -3.24 -10.46 3.77
N LYS A 44 -2.40 -10.96 2.87
CA LYS A 44 -2.76 -12.11 2.05
C LYS A 44 -2.65 -13.36 2.93
N ASN A 45 -3.78 -14.05 3.13
CA ASN A 45 -3.82 -15.38 3.75
C ASN A 45 -3.13 -16.42 2.87
#